data_AF-A0A1B9AK39-F1
#
_entry.id   AF-A0A1B9AK39-F1
#
_cell.length_a   1.000
_cell.length_b   1.000
_cell.length_c   1.000
_cell.angle_alpha   90.00
_cell.angle_beta   90.00
_cell.angle_gamma   90.00
#
_symmetry.space_group_name_H-M   'P 1'
#
loop_
_entity.id
_entity.type
_entity.pdbx_description
1 polymer ?
#
loop_
_entity_poly.entity_id
_entity_poly.type
_entity_poly.pdbx_seq_one_letter_code
_entity_poly.pdbx_strand_id
1 'polypeptide(L)' 'MFYENVQSVLLTLLFWWIALLIYQRLANRYPKRNTWKRDITFTFFQSILVMIALPVLTYFIEKFD' A
#
# COMPACT_ATOMS: atom_id res chain seq x y z
N MET A 1 0.25 10.94 15.44
CA MET A 1 1.55 11.22 14.81
C MET A 1 1.73 10.56 13.44
N PHE A 2 0.78 9.74 12.93
CA PHE A 2 0.93 9.07 11.63
C PHE A 2 0.36 9.85 10.44
N TYR A 3 -0.75 10.57 10.62
CA TYR A 3 -1.36 11.41 9.59
C TYR A 3 -1.87 12.69 10.24
N GLU A 4 -1.26 13.83 9.93
CA GLU A 4 -1.57 15.12 10.56
C GLU A 4 -2.74 15.83 9.88
N ASN A 5 -2.95 15.58 8.60
CA ASN A 5 -4.02 16.17 7.81
C ASN A 5 -4.44 15.25 6.64
N VAL A 6 -5.58 15.55 6.02
CA VAL A 6 -6.12 14.77 4.88
C VAL A 6 -5.09 14.67 3.73
N GLN A 7 -4.32 15.73 3.51
CA GLN A 7 -3.27 15.74 2.48
C GLN A 7 -2.18 14.70 2.74
N SER A 8 -1.73 14.55 3.99
CA SER A 8 -0.73 13.54 4.38
C SER A 8 -1.25 12.11 4.21
N VAL A 9 -2.54 11.86 4.46
CA VAL A 9 -3.20 10.58 4.20
C VAL A 9 -3.18 10.27 2.71
N LEU A 10 -3.60 11.22 1.87
CA LEU A 10 -3.65 11.03 0.42
C LEU A 10 -2.25 10.81 -0.17
N LEU A 11 -1.25 11.58 0.28
CA LEU A 11 0.13 11.42 -0.17
C LEU A 11 0.71 10.05 0.22
N THR A 12 0.46 9.60 1.45
CA THR A 12 0.93 8.28 1.91
C THR A 12 0.23 7.15 1.17
N LEU A 13 -1.08 7.27 0.93
CA LEU A 13 -1.86 6.30 0.16
C LEU A 13 -1.34 6.20 -1.28
N LEU A 14 -1.12 7.34 -1.94
CA LEU A 14 -0.59 7.39 -3.30
C LEU A 14 0.83 6.81 -3.38
N PHE A 15 1.68 7.15 -2.42
CA PHE A 15 3.04 6.63 -2.34
C PHE A 15 3.05 5.10 -2.29
N TRP A 16 2.33 4.50 -1.35
CA TRP A 16 2.25 3.05 -1.22
C TRP A 16 1.58 2.39 -2.42
N TRP A 17 0.55 3.01 -2.97
CA TRP A 17 -0.12 2.49 -4.16
C TRP A 17 0.82 2.41 -5.36
N ILE A 18 1.58 3.49 -5.64
CA ILE A 18 2.53 3.54 -6.76
C ILE A 18 3.66 2.54 -6.52
N ALA A 19 4.22 2.48 -5.31
CA ALA A 19 5.29 1.55 -4.97
C ALA A 19 4.86 0.08 -5.19
N LEU A 20 3.68 -0.29 -4.68
CA LEU A 20 3.12 -1.63 -4.85
C LEU A 20 2.76 -1.93 -6.31
N LEU A 21 2.26 -0.93 -7.06
CA LEU A 21 1.96 -1.07 -8.48
C LEU A 21 3.21 -1.32 -9.31
N ILE A 22 4.29 -0.60 -9.04
CA ILE A 22 5.59 -0.82 -9.69
C ILE A 22 6.11 -2.21 -9.33
N TYR A 23 6.07 -2.59 -8.05
CA TYR A 23 6.51 -3.91 -7.59
C TYR A 23 5.71 -5.03 -8.29
N GLN A 24 4.39 -4.93 -8.31
CA GLN A 24 3.50 -5.89 -8.96
C GLN A 24 3.80 -6.00 -10.47
N ARG A 25 4.12 -4.89 -11.13
CA ARG A 25 4.50 -4.85 -12.56
C ARG A 25 5.83 -5.53 -12.83
N LEU A 26 6.83 -5.31 -11.97
CA LEU A 26 8.14 -5.93 -12.09
C LEU A 26 8.07 -7.43 -11.79
N ALA A 27 7.35 -7.81 -10.74
CA ALA A 27 7.18 -9.20 -10.32
C ALA A 27 6.39 -10.03 -11.33
N ASN A 28 5.35 -9.46 -11.96
CA ASN A 28 4.46 -10.17 -12.89
C ASN A 28 4.68 -9.79 -14.37
N ARG A 29 5.95 -9.56 -14.77
CA ARG A 29 6.35 -9.09 -16.12
C ARG A 29 5.79 -9.92 -17.30
N TYR A 30 5.43 -11.18 -17.09
CA TYR A 30 4.86 -12.06 -18.12
C TYR A 30 3.46 -12.56 -17.78
N PRO A 31 2.44 -11.70 -17.93
CA PRO A 31 1.10 -12.06 -17.51
C PRO A 31 0.40 -12.88 -18.59
N LYS A 32 0.46 -14.22 -18.52
CA LYS A 32 -0.41 -15.08 -19.34
C LYS A 32 -1.91 -14.85 -19.07
N ARG A 33 -2.26 -14.23 -17.93
CA ARG A 33 -3.66 -14.00 -17.49
C ARG A 33 -3.90 -12.70 -16.71
N ASN A 34 -2.86 -11.92 -16.42
CA ASN A 34 -3.01 -10.75 -15.53
C ASN A 34 -3.30 -9.47 -16.33
N THR A 35 -4.42 -8.82 -16.04
CA THR A 35 -4.84 -7.61 -16.77
C THR A 35 -4.41 -6.36 -16.01
N TRP A 36 -4.07 -5.30 -16.75
CA TRP A 36 -3.66 -4.02 -16.18
C TRP A 36 -4.65 -3.47 -15.15
N LYS A 37 -5.95 -3.59 -15.44
CA LYS A 37 -7.04 -3.17 -14.56
C LYS A 37 -7.01 -3.90 -13.21
N ARG A 38 -6.77 -5.21 -13.23
CA ARG A 38 -6.74 -6.03 -12.01
C ARG A 38 -5.60 -5.61 -11.10
N ASP A 39 -4.41 -5.36 -11.65
CA ASP A 39 -3.26 -4.92 -10.85
C ASP A 39 -3.53 -3.57 -10.19
N ILE A 40 -4.03 -2.60 -10.95
CA ILE A 40 -4.34 -1.26 -10.45
C ILE A 40 -5.31 -1.32 -9.26
N THR A 41 -6.39 -2.09 -9.40
CA THR A 41 -7.39 -2.24 -8.34
C THR A 41 -6.82 -3.00 -7.14
N PHE A 42 -6.08 -4.08 -7.38
CA PHE A 42 -5.53 -4.90 -6.30
C PHE A 42 -4.50 -4.13 -5.48
N THR A 43 -3.56 -3.44 -6.13
CA THR A 43 -2.54 -2.66 -5.41
C THR A 43 -3.11 -1.45 -4.71
N PHE A 44 -4.25 -0.91 -5.16
CA PHE A 44 -4.97 0.15 -4.46
C PHE A 44 -5.57 -0.35 -3.13
N PHE A 45 -6.20 -1.53 -3.12
CA PHE A 45 -6.67 -2.11 -1.86
C PHE A 45 -5.51 -2.50 -0.94
N GLN A 46 -4.40 -3.00 -1.50
CA GLN A 46 -3.20 -3.30 -0.72
C GLN A 46 -2.61 -2.04 -0.07
N SER A 47 -2.58 -0.88 -0.75
CA SER A 47 -2.06 0.35 -0.15
C SER A 47 -2.92 0.84 1.01
N ILE A 48 -4.26 0.72 0.91
CA ILE A 48 -5.17 0.99 2.04
C ILE A 48 -4.87 0.07 3.22
N LEU A 49 -4.67 -1.23 2.96
CA LEU A 49 -4.32 -2.19 4.00
C LEU A 49 -2.99 -1.86 4.67
N VAL A 50 -1.96 -1.48 3.90
CA VAL A 50 -0.65 -1.05 4.45
C VAL A 50 -0.81 0.18 5.33
N MET A 51 -1.64 1.14 4.90
CA MET A 51 -1.90 2.38 5.64
C MET A 51 -2.49 2.12 7.03
N ILE A 52 -3.27 1.04 7.19
CA ILE A 52 -3.86 0.58 8.46
C ILE A 52 -2.90 -0.35 9.21
N ALA A 53 -2.18 -1.23 8.52
CA ALA A 53 -1.33 -2.23 9.13
C ALA A 53 -0.11 -1.61 9.84
N LEU A 54 0.49 -0.56 9.29
CA LEU A 54 1.65 0.12 9.88
C LEU A 54 1.37 0.73 11.27
N PRO A 55 0.29 1.52 11.48
CA PRO A 55 -0.05 2.02 12.82
C PRO A 55 -0.44 0.90 13.79
N VAL A 56 -1.05 -0.18 13.29
CA VAL A 56 -1.37 -1.35 14.14
C VAL A 56 -0.08 -2.08 14.58
N LEU A 57 0.87 -2.28 13.66
CA LEU A 57 2.16 -2.90 13.97
C LEU A 57 2.96 -2.07 14.97
N THR A 58 3.04 -0.76 14.76
CA THR A 58 3.75 0.15 15.69
C THR A 58 3.12 0.13 17.09
N TYR A 59 1.79 0.13 17.20
CA TYR A 59 1.11 -0.04 18.48
C TYR A 59 1.51 -1.34 19.20
N PHE A 60 1.62 -2.45 18.47
CA PHE A 60 2.06 -3.71 19.08
C PHE A 60 3.54 -3.67 19.46
N ILE A 61 4.41 -3.13 18.61
CA ILE A 61 5.85 -3.02 18.90
C ILE A 61 6.06 -2.18 20.17
N GLU A 62 5.48 -0.99 20.25
CA GLU A 62 5.59 -0.10 21.43
C GLU A 62 4.99 -0.69 22.71
N LYS A 63 4.03 -1.61 22.59
CA LYS A 63 3.40 -2.29 23.74
C LYS A 63 4.24 -3.47 24.25
N PHE A 64 5.09 -4.04 23.40
CA PHE A 64 5.86 -5.25 23.70
C PHE A 64 7.36 -4.97 23.92
N ASP A 65 7.85 -3.76 23.65
CA ASP A 65 9.12 -3.20 24.15
C ASP A 65 8.96 -2.62 25.57
#